data_AF-A0A354X3F8-F1
#
_entry.id   AF-A0A354X3F8-F1
#
_cell.length_a   1.000
_cell.length_b   1.000
_cell.length_c   1.000
_cell.angle_alpha   90.00
_cell.angle_beta   90.00
_cell.angle_gamma   90.00
#
_symmetry.space_group_name_H-M   'P 1'
#
loop_
_entity.id
_entity.type
_entity.pdbx_description
1 polymer ?
#
loop_
_entity_poly.entity_id
_entity_poly.type
_entity_poly.pdbx_seq_one_letter_code
_entity_poly.pdbx_strand_id
1 'polypeptide(L)'
;EDIPGWLVGNEGNLTVALDISVTDELRNEGIARELVNRIQNLRKAKGFEITDRISVLLSSHPGIDEAVNANAAYIRGQVLADSIEITAETLEDEIEIDDQPLTIRIRKKN
;
A
#
# COMPACT_ATOMS: atom_id res chain seq x y z
N GLU A 1 24.58 -4.93 -27.94
CA GLU A 1 23.35 -5.74 -28.12
C GLU A 1 22.46 -5.46 -26.95
N ASP A 2 21.21 -5.05 -27.22
CA ASP A 2 20.22 -4.74 -26.20
C ASP A 2 19.67 -6.01 -25.57
N ILE A 3 19.62 -6.06 -24.23
CA ILE A 3 18.96 -7.12 -23.48
C ILE A 3 17.52 -6.65 -23.19
N PRO A 4 16.49 -7.41 -23.55
CA PRO A 4 15.10 -7.05 -23.22
C PRO A 4 14.92 -6.87 -21.71
N GLY A 5 14.38 -5.73 -21.27
CA GLY A 5 14.11 -5.43 -19.84
C GLY A 5 15.10 -4.48 -19.15
N TRP A 6 16.01 -3.83 -19.88
CA TRP A 6 16.98 -2.90 -19.32
C TRP A 6 16.91 -1.53 -20.01
N LEU A 7 16.86 -0.44 -19.24
CA LEU A 7 17.10 0.92 -19.75
C LEU A 7 18.59 1.25 -19.62
N VAL A 8 19.24 1.51 -20.75
CA VAL A 8 20.68 1.82 -20.82
C VAL A 8 20.88 3.31 -21.09
N GLY A 9 21.40 4.03 -20.09
CA GLY A 9 21.90 5.40 -20.25
C GLY A 9 23.41 5.40 -20.42
N ASN A 10 23.93 6.10 -21.43
CA ASN A 10 25.38 6.24 -21.66
C ASN A 10 25.83 7.67 -21.37
N GLU A 11 26.72 7.84 -20.39
CA GLU A 11 27.54 9.05 -20.23
C GLU A 11 29.02 8.62 -20.15
N GLY A 12 29.73 8.69 -21.28
CA GLY A 12 31.14 8.25 -21.38
C GLY A 12 31.33 6.73 -21.32
N ASN A 13 32.28 6.26 -20.49
CA ASN A 13 32.68 4.85 -20.37
C ASN A 13 31.86 4.05 -19.33
N LEU A 14 30.82 4.66 -18.76
CA LEU A 14 30.00 4.06 -17.71
C LEU A 14 28.65 3.64 -18.30
N THR A 15 28.44 2.33 -18.42
CA THR A 15 27.15 1.76 -18.78
C THR A 15 26.42 1.39 -17.50
N VAL A 16 25.36 2.13 -17.17
CA VAL A 16 24.42 1.75 -16.11
C VAL A 16 23.28 0.98 -16.77
N ALA A 17 23.09 -0.25 -16.31
CA ALA A 17 21.95 -1.06 -16.68
C ALA A 17 21.05 -1.13 -15.43
N LEU A 18 19.80 -0.69 -15.55
CA LEU A 18 18.77 -0.87 -14.52
C LEU A 18 17.77 -1.93 -14.99
N ASP A 19 17.67 -3.03 -14.25
CA ASP A 19 16.60 -4.00 -14.44
C ASP A 19 15.29 -3.36 -13.98
N ILE A 20 14.36 -3.16 -14.93
CA ILE A 20 13.07 -2.52 -14.69
C ILE A 20 11.95 -3.54 -14.40
N SER A 21 12.31 -4.81 -14.21
CA SER A 21 11.35 -5.87 -13.94
C SER A 21 10.84 -5.78 -12.50
N VAL A 22 9.73 -5.07 -12.30
CA VAL A 22 9.00 -5.09 -11.02
C VAL A 22 8.32 -6.45 -10.89
N THR A 23 8.79 -7.27 -9.94
CA THR A 23 8.13 -8.52 -9.60
C THR A 23 6.83 -8.25 -8.85
N ASP A 24 5.90 -9.21 -8.86
CA ASP A 24 4.62 -9.05 -8.18
C ASP A 24 4.80 -8.87 -6.67
N GLU A 25 5.85 -9.45 -6.08
CA GLU A 25 6.20 -9.24 -4.66
C GLU A 25 6.59 -7.79 -4.37
N LEU A 26 7.41 -7.17 -5.24
CA LEU A 26 7.82 -5.78 -5.10
C LEU A 26 6.64 -4.82 -5.27
N ARG A 27 5.73 -5.11 -6.21
CA ARG A 27 4.49 -4.34 -6.38
C ARG A 27 3.61 -4.45 -5.14
N ASN A 28 3.39 -5.67 -4.63
CA ASN A 28 2.57 -5.92 -3.46
C ASN A 28 3.13 -5.23 -2.20
N GLU A 29 4.46 -5.24 -2.04
CA GLU A 29 5.11 -4.52 -0.95
C GLU A 29 4.96 -2.99 -1.09
N GLY A 30 5.05 -2.45 -2.31
CA GLY A 30 4.80 -1.05 -2.61
C GLY A 30 3.38 -0.61 -2.19
N ILE A 31 2.37 -1.36 -2.62
CA ILE A 31 0.96 -1.14 -2.26
C ILE A 31 0.77 -1.18 -0.74
N ALA A 32 1.38 -2.16 -0.05
CA ALA A 32 1.28 -2.27 1.40
C ALA A 32 1.89 -1.07 2.13
N ARG A 33 3.06 -0.58 1.67
CA ARG A 33 3.71 0.62 2.24
C ARG A 33 2.88 1.87 2.01
N GLU A 34 2.30 2.02 0.82
CA GLU A 34 1.44 3.14 0.51
C GLU A 34 0.18 3.12 1.39
N LEU A 35 -0.48 1.97 1.51
CA LEU A 35 -1.64 1.81 2.39
C LEU A 35 -1.34 2.21 3.84
N VAL A 36 -0.19 1.79 4.38
CA VAL A 36 0.26 2.23 5.71
C VAL A 36 0.33 3.76 5.79
N ASN A 37 0.93 4.42 4.81
CA ASN A 37 0.99 5.89 4.75
C ASN A 37 -0.43 6.51 4.72
N ARG A 38 -1.32 6.01 3.88
CA ARG A 38 -2.71 6.49 3.80
C ARG A 38 -3.45 6.35 5.13
N ILE A 39 -3.32 5.21 5.80
CA ILE A 39 -3.92 4.97 7.13
C ILE A 39 -3.34 5.96 8.16
N GLN A 40 -2.03 6.18 8.18
CA GLN A 40 -1.42 7.11 9.14
C GLN A 40 -1.87 8.56 8.93
N ASN A 41 -2.08 8.98 7.68
CA ASN A 41 -2.63 10.29 7.38
C ASN A 41 -4.10 10.40 7.81
N LEU A 42 -4.91 9.36 7.59
CA LEU A 42 -6.28 9.30 8.07
C LEU A 42 -6.37 9.37 9.59
N ARG A 43 -5.47 8.69 10.31
CA ARG A 43 -5.39 8.78 11.77
C ARG A 43 -5.19 10.21 12.23
N LYS A 44 -4.23 10.93 11.63
CA LYS A 44 -3.98 12.34 11.93
C LYS A 44 -5.21 13.21 11.63
N ALA A 45 -5.85 12.99 10.48
CA ALA A 45 -7.05 13.73 10.09
C ALA A 45 -8.23 13.51 11.06
N LYS A 46 -8.36 12.30 11.62
CA LYS A 46 -9.39 11.96 12.64
C LYS A 46 -8.97 12.26 14.08
N GLY A 47 -7.78 12.82 14.30
CA GLY A 47 -7.26 13.13 15.63
C GLY A 47 -6.92 11.90 16.48
N PHE A 48 -6.57 10.78 15.85
CA PHE A 48 -6.12 9.58 16.54
C PHE A 48 -4.63 9.71 16.90
N GLU A 49 -4.25 9.20 18.06
CA GLU A 49 -2.86 9.13 18.49
C GLU A 49 -2.14 7.99 17.75
N ILE A 50 -0.82 8.10 17.56
CA ILE A 50 -0.01 7.06 16.90
C ILE A 50 -0.01 5.72 17.67
N THR A 51 -0.27 5.78 18.99
CA THR A 51 -0.33 4.63 19.89
C THR A 51 -1.71 3.96 19.94
N ASP A 52 -2.73 4.59 19.34
CA ASP A 52 -4.09 4.05 19.35
C ASP A 52 -4.17 2.74 18.58
N ARG A 53 -4.93 1.78 19.13
CA ARG A 53 -5.30 0.54 18.45
C ARG A 53 -6.51 0.81 17.57
N ILE A 54 -6.50 0.29 16.33
CA ILE A 54 -7.59 0.50 15.38
C ILE A 54 -8.06 -0.81 14.73
N SER A 55 -9.24 -0.79 14.15
CA SER A 55 -9.69 -1.75 13.14
C SER A 55 -9.77 -1.07 11.78
N VAL A 56 -9.30 -1.73 10.74
CA VAL A 56 -9.28 -1.23 9.37
C VAL A 56 -10.23 -2.08 8.51
N LEU A 57 -11.11 -1.41 7.77
CA LEU A 57 -11.96 -2.03 6.77
C LEU A 57 -11.72 -1.33 5.43
N LEU A 58 -11.52 -2.10 4.36
CA LEU A 58 -11.24 -1.62 3.00
C LEU A 58 -12.34 -2.10 2.05
N SER A 59 -12.73 -1.28 1.08
CA SER A 59 -13.52 -1.76 -0.04
C SER A 59 -12.65 -2.63 -0.97
N SER A 60 -13.21 -3.74 -1.45
CA SER A 60 -12.55 -4.65 -2.39
C SER A 60 -12.14 -3.93 -3.66
N HIS A 61 -10.89 -4.14 -4.06
CA HIS A 61 -10.32 -3.64 -5.30
C HIS A 61 -9.40 -4.70 -5.92
N PRO A 62 -9.67 -5.18 -7.15
CA PRO A 62 -8.94 -6.30 -7.76
C PRO A 62 -7.42 -6.11 -7.84
N GLY A 63 -6.94 -4.86 -7.96
CA GLY A 63 -5.51 -4.54 -8.02
C GLY A 63 -4.80 -4.44 -6.66
N ILE A 64 -5.54 -4.45 -5.55
CA ILE A 64 -5.02 -4.14 -4.21
C ILE A 64 -5.28 -5.28 -3.22
N ASP A 65 -6.39 -6.01 -3.38
CA ASP A 65 -6.83 -7.05 -2.44
C ASP A 65 -5.75 -8.11 -2.16
N GLU A 66 -5.05 -8.56 -3.21
CA GLU A 66 -3.97 -9.54 -3.06
C GLU A 66 -2.80 -8.97 -2.24
N ALA A 67 -2.37 -7.75 -2.55
CA ALA A 67 -1.27 -7.08 -1.86
C ALA A 67 -1.59 -6.86 -0.36
N VAL A 68 -2.83 -6.46 -0.06
CA VAL A 68 -3.32 -6.28 1.31
C VAL A 68 -3.32 -7.61 2.06
N ASN A 69 -3.83 -8.68 1.45
CA ASN A 69 -3.87 -10.00 2.07
C ASN A 69 -2.46 -10.57 2.28
N ALA A 70 -1.58 -10.47 1.29
CA ALA A 70 -0.20 -10.93 1.36
C ALA A 70 0.62 -10.20 2.45
N ASN A 71 0.33 -8.92 2.68
CA ASN A 71 1.05 -8.07 3.63
C ASN A 71 0.24 -7.70 4.89
N ALA A 72 -0.86 -8.39 5.16
CA ALA A 72 -1.78 -8.02 6.24
C ALA A 72 -1.09 -7.93 7.61
N ALA A 73 -0.17 -8.86 7.91
CA ALA A 73 0.59 -8.86 9.15
C ALA A 73 1.52 -7.64 9.27
N TYR A 74 2.19 -7.28 8.17
CA TYR A 74 3.05 -6.10 8.11
C TYR A 74 2.23 -4.83 8.32
N ILE A 75 1.15 -4.65 7.56
CA ILE A 75 0.28 -3.46 7.63
C ILE A 75 -0.24 -3.30 9.06
N ARG A 76 -0.82 -4.35 9.65
CA ARG A 76 -1.32 -4.34 11.03
C ARG A 76 -0.27 -3.90 12.04
N GLY A 77 0.95 -4.43 11.92
CA GLY A 77 2.06 -4.06 12.79
C GLY A 77 2.43 -2.57 12.69
N GLN A 78 2.48 -2.03 11.46
CA GLN A 78 2.86 -0.63 11.23
C GLN A 78 1.81 0.38 11.71
N VAL A 79 0.52 0.03 11.63
CA VAL A 79 -0.58 0.93 11.99
C VAL A 79 -1.25 0.59 13.32
N LEU A 80 -0.71 -0.36 14.10
CA LEU A 80 -1.33 -0.87 15.33
C LEU A 80 -2.80 -1.30 15.13
N ALA A 81 -3.09 -1.94 13.99
CA ALA A 81 -4.42 -2.46 13.72
C ALA A 81 -4.59 -3.89 14.26
N ASP A 82 -5.70 -4.13 14.95
CA ASP A 82 -6.06 -5.46 15.43
C ASP A 82 -6.67 -6.31 14.31
N SER A 83 -7.37 -5.67 13.36
CA SER A 83 -7.90 -6.31 12.16
C SER A 83 -7.74 -5.43 10.92
N ILE A 84 -7.59 -6.11 9.78
CA ILE A 84 -7.68 -5.55 8.44
C ILE A 84 -8.57 -6.48 7.64
N GLU A 85 -9.69 -5.96 7.17
CA GLU A 85 -10.73 -6.73 6.48
C GLU A 85 -11.08 -6.04 5.17
N ILE A 86 -11.53 -6.84 4.20
CA ILE A 86 -11.97 -6.37 2.89
C ILE A 86 -13.46 -6.64 2.78
N THR A 87 -14.24 -5.65 2.35
CA THR A 87 -15.69 -5.73 2.14
C THR A 87 -16.06 -5.33 0.73
N ALA A 88 -17.18 -5.81 0.22
CA ALA A 88 -17.75 -5.36 -1.05
C ALA A 88 -18.48 -4.00 -0.93
N GLU A 89 -18.62 -3.47 0.30
CA GLU A 89 -19.30 -2.21 0.57
C GLU A 89 -18.38 -1.00 0.33
N THR A 90 -18.98 0.11 -0.13
CA THR A 90 -18.33 1.43 -0.14
C THR A 90 -18.31 2.02 1.27
N LEU A 91 -17.20 2.66 1.64
CA LEU A 91 -16.93 3.19 2.98
C LEU A 91 -16.86 4.72 2.98
N GLU A 92 -16.61 5.29 4.16
CA GLU A 92 -16.74 6.74 4.43
C GLU A 92 -15.58 7.57 3.90
N ASP A 93 -14.34 7.09 4.06
CA ASP A 93 -13.14 7.83 3.66
C ASP A 93 -12.64 7.32 2.30
N GLU A 94 -12.26 8.21 1.39
CA GLU A 94 -11.57 7.85 0.14
C GLU A 94 -10.06 7.98 0.30
N ILE A 95 -9.35 7.01 -0.26
CA ILE A 95 -7.90 7.03 -0.43
C ILE A 95 -7.56 6.57 -1.86
N GLU A 96 -6.34 6.89 -2.27
CA GLU A 96 -5.79 6.47 -3.56
C GLU A 96 -4.50 5.71 -3.31
N ILE A 97 -4.34 4.57 -4.00
CA ILE A 97 -3.13 3.75 -3.98
C ILE A 97 -2.81 3.38 -5.43
N ASP A 98 -1.59 3.65 -5.90
CA ASP A 98 -1.17 3.37 -7.29
C ASP A 98 -2.17 3.89 -8.34
N ASP A 99 -2.63 5.15 -8.19
CA ASP A 99 -3.66 5.81 -9.02
C ASP A 99 -5.05 5.11 -9.01
N GLN A 100 -5.28 4.16 -8.10
CA GLN A 100 -6.55 3.46 -7.94
C GLN A 100 -7.30 3.97 -6.71
N PRO A 101 -8.52 4.53 -6.88
CA PRO A 101 -9.33 4.96 -5.76
C PRO A 101 -9.95 3.76 -5.04
N LEU A 102 -9.93 3.80 -3.72
CA LEU A 102 -10.65 2.87 -2.86
C LEU A 102 -11.19 3.60 -1.63
N THR A 103 -12.20 3.00 -1.00
CA THR A 103 -12.77 3.52 0.24
C THR A 103 -12.29 2.71 1.43
N ILE A 104 -12.11 3.39 2.55
CA ILE A 104 -11.58 2.83 3.79
C ILE A 104 -12.38 3.36 4.97
N ARG A 105 -12.42 2.57 6.04
CA ARG A 105 -12.93 2.99 7.35
C ARG A 105 -11.96 2.54 8.42
N ILE A 106 -11.49 3.49 9.23
CA ILE A 106 -10.74 3.21 10.46
C ILE A 106 -11.59 3.54 11.69
N ARG A 107 -11.54 2.66 12.69
CA ARG A 107 -12.19 2.88 13.99
C ARG A 107 -11.22 2.61 15.12
N LYS A 108 -11.19 3.51 16.11
CA LYS A 108 -10.44 3.30 17.35
C LYS A 108 -11.08 2.18 18.16
N LYS A 109 -10.25 1.25 18.64
CA LYS A 109 -10.64 0.28 19.65
C LYS A 109 -10.51 0.95 21.02
N ASN A 110 -11.58 0.88 21.81
CA ASN A 110 -11.58 1.27 23.23
C ASN A 110 -10.83 0.25 24.07
#